data_AF-A0A2V8V4T7-F1
#
_entry.id   AF-A0A2V8V4T7-F1
#
_cell.length_a   1.000
_cell.length_b   1.000
_cell.length_c   1.000
_cell.angle_alpha   90.00
_cell.angle_beta   90.00
_cell.angle_gamma   90.00
#
_symmetry.space_group_name_H-M   'P 1'
#
loop_
_entity.id
_entity.type
_entity.pdbx_description
1 polymer ?
#
loop_
_entity_poly.entity_id
_entity_poly.type
_entity_poly.pdbx_seq_one_letter_code
_entity_poly.pdbx_strand_id
1 'polypeptide(L)' 'MRGGQTLGESTSRMMAVLEPVIAAEWPHMVIVQGDTTTTLCGALSAFYLRIPLGHVEAGLRTWDPSSPSRRK' A
#
# COMPACT_ATOMS: atom_id res chain seq x y z
N MET A 1 14.91 0.10 -5.46
CA MET A 1 14.98 -0.88 -4.35
C MET A 1 16.44 -1.23 -4.16
N ARG A 2 16.94 -1.37 -2.92
CA ARG A 2 18.29 -1.88 -2.64
C ARG A 2 18.23 -3.39 -2.45
N GLY A 3 19.24 -4.11 -2.94
CA GLY A 3 19.35 -5.56 -2.73
C GLY A 3 19.55 -5.90 -1.25
N GLY A 4 19.06 -7.07 -0.84
CA GLY A 4 19.24 -7.60 0.53
C GLY A 4 18.31 -7.04 1.61
N GLN A 5 17.39 -6.13 1.27
CA GLN A 5 16.43 -5.60 2.25
C GLN A 5 15.34 -6.62 2.58
N THR A 6 14.94 -6.67 3.83
CA THR A 6 13.77 -7.41 4.29
C THR A 6 12.47 -6.73 3.86
N LEU A 7 11.36 -7.48 3.90
CA LEU A 7 10.03 -6.93 3.66
C LEU A 7 9.66 -5.88 4.72
N GLY A 8 10.03 -6.11 5.98
CA GLY A 8 9.77 -5.17 7.07
C GLY A 8 10.48 -3.83 6.89
N GLU A 9 11.76 -3.85 6.49
CA GLU A 9 12.52 -2.63 6.18
C GLU A 9 11.91 -1.85 5.01
N SER A 10 11.49 -2.57 3.97
CA SER A 10 10.86 -1.97 2.79
C SER A 10 9.54 -1.29 3.16
N THR A 11 8.68 -1.97 3.94
CA THR A 11 7.40 -1.44 4.42
C THR A 11 7.60 -0.21 5.31
N SER A 12 8.48 -0.31 6.32
CA SER A 12 8.77 0.80 7.25
C SER A 12 9.20 2.05 6.49
N ARG A 13 10.12 1.90 5.53
CA ARG A 13 10.59 3.01 4.70
C ARG A 13 9.50 3.60 3.82
N MET A 14 8.63 2.79 3.22
CA MET A 14 7.52 3.29 2.39
C MET A 14 6.53 4.11 3.23
N MET A 15 6.13 3.61 4.40
CA MET A 15 5.23 4.34 5.29
C MET A 15 5.82 5.67 5.75
N ALA A 16 7.10 5.68 6.17
CA ALA A 16 7.78 6.89 6.62
C ALA A 16 7.89 7.98 5.54
N VAL A 17 7.81 7.63 4.25
CA VAL A 17 7.88 8.57 3.13
C VAL A 17 6.49 8.96 2.62
N LEU A 18 5.54 8.03 2.57
CA LEU A 18 4.20 8.29 2.00
C LEU A 18 3.34 9.16 2.91
N GLU A 19 3.35 8.93 4.21
CA GLU A 19 2.54 9.70 5.17
C GLU A 19 2.79 11.21 5.11
N PRO A 20 4.04 11.73 5.19
CA PRO A 20 4.27 13.17 5.14
C PRO A 20 3.90 13.78 3.78
N VAL A 21 4.03 13.04 2.68
CA VAL A 21 3.63 13.51 1.35
C VAL A 21 2.10 13.65 1.28
N ILE A 22 1.37 12.63 1.71
CA ILE A 22 -0.10 12.66 1.70
C ILE A 22 -0.62 13.75 2.64
N ALA A 23 0.00 13.93 3.81
CA ALA A 23 -0.36 14.99 4.75
C ALA A 23 -0.10 16.40 4.19
N ALA A 24 1.00 16.60 3.46
CA ALA A 24 1.34 17.88 2.85
C ALA A 24 0.40 18.24 1.70
N GLU A 25 0.06 17.28 0.84
CA GLU A 25 -0.84 17.50 -0.31
C GLU A 25 -2.32 17.57 0.09
N TRP A 26 -2.68 16.97 1.23
CA TRP A 26 -4.05 16.87 1.76
C TRP A 26 -5.10 16.57 0.66
N PRO A 27 -4.95 15.47 -0.10
CA PRO A 27 -5.86 15.20 -1.20
C PRO A 27 -7.27 14.85 -0.70
N HIS A 28 -8.27 15.10 -1.55
CA HIS A 28 -9.66 14.67 -1.28
C HIS A 28 -9.81 13.14 -1.23
N MET A 29 -8.89 12.41 -1.87
CA MET A 29 -8.87 10.95 -1.92
C MET A 29 -7.47 10.45 -2.31
N VAL A 30 -7.08 9.29 -1.79
CA VAL A 30 -5.91 8.53 -2.25
C VAL A 30 -6.40 7.36 -3.10
N ILE A 31 -5.73 7.10 -4.23
CA ILE A 31 -6.00 5.94 -5.08
C ILE A 31 -4.81 4.98 -5.02
N VAL A 32 -5.10 3.70 -4.78
CA VAL A 32 -4.11 2.61 -4.81
C VAL A 32 -4.58 1.53 -5.77
N GLN A 33 -3.64 0.76 -6.34
CA GLN A 33 -3.95 -0.29 -7.32
C GLN A 33 -3.28 -1.61 -6.96
N GLY A 34 -3.97 -2.72 -7.21
CA GLY A 34 -3.42 -4.08 -7.12
C GLY A 34 -3.21 -4.54 -5.68
N ASP A 35 -2.21 -5.39 -5.45
CA ASP A 35 -2.00 -6.13 -4.19
C ASP A 35 -0.54 -6.07 -3.69
N THR A 36 0.19 -5.02 -4.09
CA THR A 36 1.61 -4.86 -3.72
C THR A 36 1.80 -4.29 -2.32
N THR A 37 3.01 -4.41 -1.75
CA THR A 37 3.39 -3.75 -0.49
C THR A 37 3.20 -2.23 -0.56
N THR A 38 3.41 -1.60 -1.72
CA THR A 38 3.18 -0.17 -1.90
C THR A 38 1.70 0.17 -1.80
N THR A 39 0.81 -0.67 -2.35
CA THR A 39 -0.65 -0.55 -2.20
C THR A 39 -1.04 -0.55 -0.72
N LEU A 40 -0.51 -1.51 0.06
CA LEU A 40 -0.73 -1.59 1.50
C LEU A 40 -0.25 -0.34 2.23
N CYS A 41 0.98 0.12 1.96
CA CYS A 41 1.55 1.28 2.65
C CYS A 41 0.77 2.56 2.34
N GLY A 42 0.42 2.80 1.07
CA GLY A 42 -0.39 3.96 0.67
C GLY A 42 -1.78 3.94 1.28
N ALA A 43 -2.43 2.78 1.32
CA ALA A 43 -3.74 2.60 1.95
C ALA A 43 -3.70 2.88 3.46
N LEU A 44 -2.69 2.35 4.17
CA LEU A 44 -2.53 2.59 5.60
C LEU A 44 -2.23 4.06 5.92
N SER A 45 -1.34 4.71 5.16
CA SER A 45 -1.06 6.14 5.34
C SER A 45 -2.31 7.00 5.11
N ALA A 46 -3.10 6.73 4.08
CA ALA A 46 -4.37 7.42 3.84
C ALA A 46 -5.37 7.19 4.98
N PHE A 47 -5.48 5.95 5.47
CA PHE A 47 -6.35 5.59 6.58
C PHE A 47 -5.98 6.32 7.87
N TYR A 48 -4.70 6.39 8.23
CA TYR A 48 -4.23 7.11 9.42
C TYR A 48 -4.50 8.61 9.36
N LEU A 49 -4.39 9.21 8.18
CA LEU A 49 -4.70 10.62 7.94
C LEU A 49 -6.22 10.89 7.77
N ARG A 50 -7.06 9.84 7.86
CA ARG A 50 -8.51 9.91 7.67
C ARG A 50 -8.94 10.48 6.31
N ILE A 51 -8.15 10.18 5.27
CA ILE A 51 -8.44 10.57 3.89
C ILE A 51 -9.17 9.40 3.19
N PRO A 52 -10.23 9.66 2.40
CA PRO A 52 -10.90 8.64 1.60
C PRO A 52 -9.93 7.85 0.72
N LEU A 53 -10.17 6.55 0.55
CA LEU A 53 -9.32 5.64 -0.21
C LEU A 53 -10.13 4.94 -1.31
N GLY A 54 -9.65 5.01 -2.55
CA GLY A 54 -10.12 4.18 -3.66
C GLY A 54 -9.13 3.06 -3.97
N HIS A 55 -9.60 1.81 -4.02
CA HIS A 55 -8.78 0.65 -4.37
C HIS A 55 -9.17 0.08 -5.73
N VAL A 56 -8.31 0.30 -6.71
CA VAL A 56 -8.41 -0.27 -8.06
C VAL A 56 -7.97 -1.73 -8.03
N GLU A 57 -8.73 -2.61 -8.70
CA GLU A 57 -8.56 -4.08 -8.68
C GLU A 57 -8.88 -4.73 -7.31
N ALA A 58 -9.80 -4.13 -6.54
CA ALA A 58 -10.27 -4.70 -5.28
C ALA A 58 -10.97 -6.06 -5.49
N GLY A 59 -10.78 -6.98 -4.53
CA GLY A 59 -11.59 -8.19 -4.40
C GLY A 59 -11.03 -9.46 -5.05
N LEU A 60 -9.89 -9.41 -5.74
CA LEU A 60 -9.23 -10.62 -6.26
C LEU A 60 -8.80 -11.56 -5.12
N ARG A 61 -9.06 -12.86 -5.25
CA ARG A 61 -8.74 -13.87 -4.22
C ARG A 61 -8.23 -15.16 -4.85
N THR A 62 -7.15 -15.70 -4.32
CA THR A 62 -6.63 -17.04 -4.64
C THR A 62 -7.15 -18.12 -3.70
N TRP A 63 -7.56 -17.73 -2.47
CA TRP A 63 -7.87 -18.60 -1.34
C TRP A 63 -6.67 -19.41 -0.82
N ASP A 64 -5.45 -19.01 -1.20
CA ASP A 64 -4.20 -19.56 -0.70
C ASP A 64 -3.38 -18.45 -0.03
N PRO A 65 -3.28 -18.43 1.32
CA PRO A 65 -2.50 -17.43 2.05
C PRO A 65 -1.00 -17.48 1.75
N SER A 66 -0.48 -18.61 1.27
CA SER A 66 0.93 -18.76 0.90
C SER A 66 1.26 -18.21 -0.49
N SER A 67 0.22 -17.96 -1.30
CA SER A 67 0.36 -17.43 -2.66
C SER A 67 -0.73 -16.40 -2.98
N PRO A 68 -0.74 -15.25 -2.28
CA PRO A 68 -1.81 -14.26 -2.42
C PRO A 68 -1.85 -13.58 -3.81
N SER A 69 -0.69 -13.44 -4.47
CA SER A 69 -0.54 -12.73 -5.76
C SER A 69 -0.34 -13.65 -6.96
N ARG A 70 -0.40 -14.98 -6.77
CA ARG A 70 -0.19 -15.92 -7.88
C ARG A 70 -1.42 -15.92 -8.77
N ARG A 71 -1.23 -15.56 -10.04
CA ARG A 71 -2.27 -15.73 -11.08
C ARG A 71 -2.75 -17.17 -11.09
N LYS A 72 -4.08 -17.36 -11.15
CA LYS A 72 -4.66 -18.57 -11.74
C LYS A 72 -4.34 -18.59 -13.23
#